data_AF-A0A0X3V6X5-F1
#
_entry.id   AF-A0A0X3V6X5-F1
#
_cell.length_a   1.000
_cell.length_b   1.000
_cell.length_c   1.000
_cell.angle_alpha   90.00
_cell.angle_beta   90.00
_cell.angle_gamma   90.00
#
_symmetry.space_group_name_H-M   'P 1'
#
loop_
_entity.id
_entity.type
_entity.pdbx_description
1 polymer ?
#
loop_
_entity_poly.entity_id
_entity_poly.type
_entity_poly.pdbx_seq_one_letter_code
_entity_poly.pdbx_strand_id
1 'polypeptide(L)'
;MDLDAATERARLMREVVTSTSVEHTSDDHAVTVVAGPGGVLRDLSLSSRAFRLTGAELGALVVRTIHEANTLVTAEVAARMPR
;
A
#
# COMPACT_ATOMS: atom_id res chain seq x y z
N MET A 1 14.26 27.08 18.76
CA MET A 1 13.61 26.11 17.88
C MET A 1 12.31 26.75 17.46
N ASP A 2 12.16 27.04 16.17
CA ASP A 2 10.98 27.73 15.66
C ASP A 2 9.79 26.76 15.66
N LEU A 3 8.81 27.02 16.51
CA LEU A 3 7.63 26.15 16.69
C LEU A 3 6.81 26.06 15.39
N ASP A 4 6.82 27.12 14.59
CA ASP A 4 6.04 27.21 13.35
C ASP A 4 6.67 26.32 12.27
N ALA A 5 8.00 26.34 12.15
CA ALA A 5 8.74 25.48 11.23
C ALA A 5 8.57 23.98 11.57
N ALA A 6 8.58 23.62 12.87
CA ALA A 6 8.35 22.25 13.30
C ALA A 6 6.91 21.78 13.01
N THR A 7 5.93 22.67 13.22
CA THR A 7 4.52 22.38 12.96
C THR A 7 4.24 22.19 11.47
N GLU A 8 4.79 23.04 10.62
CA GLU A 8 4.63 22.91 9.17
C GLU A 8 5.27 21.64 8.63
N ARG A 9 6.48 21.29 9.11
CA ARG A 9 7.13 20.02 8.75
C ARG A 9 6.27 18.81 9.15
N ALA A 10 5.68 18.83 10.33
CA ALA A 10 4.77 17.77 10.79
C ALA A 10 3.49 17.68 9.94
N ARG A 11 2.95 18.82 9.49
CA ARG A 11 1.81 18.89 8.58
C ARG A 11 2.14 18.24 7.23
N LEU A 12 3.27 18.60 6.63
CA LEU A 12 3.73 18.04 5.35
C LEU A 12 3.99 16.54 5.43
N MET A 13 4.65 16.08 6.50
CA MET A 13 4.85 14.63 6.73
C MET A 13 3.51 13.88 6.82
N ARG A 14 2.54 14.44 7.54
CA ARG A 14 1.21 13.83 7.67
C ARG A 14 0.51 13.76 6.32
N GLU A 15 0.57 14.83 5.52
CA GLU A 15 -0.03 14.90 4.20
C GLU A 15 0.54 13.84 3.25
N VAL A 16 1.87 13.65 3.24
CA VAL A 16 2.55 12.59 2.48
C VAL A 16 2.04 11.21 2.90
N VAL A 17 1.95 10.93 4.20
CA VAL A 17 1.46 9.63 4.70
C VAL A 17 0.00 9.41 4.31
N THR A 18 -0.88 10.39 4.48
CA THR A 18 -2.32 10.19 4.23
C THR A 18 -2.68 10.11 2.74
N SER A 19 -1.91 10.78 1.88
CA SER A 19 -2.17 10.84 0.43
C SER A 19 -1.48 9.75 -0.36
N THR A 20 -0.52 9.03 0.22
CA THR A 20 0.19 7.96 -0.48
C THR A 20 -0.66 6.69 -0.52
N SER A 21 -0.68 6.04 -1.68
CA SER A 21 -1.21 4.70 -1.89
C SER A 21 -0.52 4.08 -3.09
N VAL A 22 -0.38 2.76 -3.09
CA VAL A 22 0.20 1.98 -4.18
C VAL A 22 -0.81 0.92 -4.60
N GLU A 23 -1.02 0.79 -5.91
CA GLU A 23 -1.68 -0.36 -6.51
C GLU A 23 -0.64 -1.41 -6.88
N HIS A 24 -0.89 -2.65 -6.47
CA HIS A 24 -0.05 -3.80 -6.81
C HIS A 24 -0.92 -4.97 -7.23
N THR A 25 -0.50 -5.65 -8.30
CA THR A 25 -1.20 -6.80 -8.86
C THR A 25 -0.28 -8.01 -8.78
N SER A 26 -0.84 -9.16 -8.40
CA SER A 26 -0.13 -10.43 -8.42
C SER A 26 0.36 -10.80 -9.83
N ASP A 27 1.45 -11.55 -9.92
CA ASP A 27 2.06 -11.96 -11.19
C ASP A 27 1.09 -12.66 -12.16
N ASP A 28 0.12 -13.41 -11.63
CA ASP A 28 -0.89 -14.13 -12.42
C ASP A 28 -2.12 -13.27 -12.79
N HIS A 29 -2.13 -12.01 -12.35
CA HIS A 29 -3.23 -11.05 -12.44
C HIS A 29 -4.55 -11.54 -11.82
N ALA A 30 -4.49 -12.41 -10.82
CA ALA A 30 -5.68 -12.87 -10.10
C ALA A 30 -6.10 -11.90 -8.99
N VAL A 31 -5.16 -11.20 -8.36
CA VAL A 31 -5.41 -10.31 -7.22
C VAL A 31 -4.79 -8.94 -7.48
N THR A 32 -5.56 -7.88 -7.32
CA THR A 32 -5.07 -6.50 -7.27
C THR A 32 -5.40 -5.89 -5.90
N VAL A 33 -4.43 -5.21 -5.32
CA VAL A 33 -4.53 -4.58 -4.00
C VAL A 33 -4.14 -3.11 -4.11
N VAL A 34 -4.93 -2.23 -3.49
CA VAL A 34 -4.54 -0.84 -3.25
C VAL A 34 -4.21 -0.66 -1.77
N ALA A 35 -2.93 -0.49 -1.46
CA ALA A 35 -2.42 -0.33 -0.10
C ALA A 35 -2.03 1.12 0.19
N GLY A 36 -2.37 1.58 1.38
CA GLY A 36 -1.92 2.82 2.00
C GLY A 36 -0.87 2.55 3.10
N PRO A 37 -0.18 3.60 3.58
CA PRO A 37 0.81 3.48 4.64
C PRO A 37 0.24 2.89 5.93
N GLY A 38 1.07 2.19 6.68
CA GLY A 38 0.65 1.53 7.92
C GLY A 38 -0.19 0.27 7.71
N GLY A 39 -0.23 -0.27 6.48
CA GLY A 39 -0.96 -1.51 6.17
C GLY A 39 -2.45 -1.31 5.91
N VAL A 40 -2.89 -0.06 5.69
CA VAL A 40 -4.30 0.22 5.37
C VAL A 40 -4.62 -0.30 3.99
N LEU A 41 -5.57 -1.22 3.90
CA LEU A 41 -6.13 -1.67 2.62
C LEU A 41 -7.26 -0.74 2.19
N ARG A 42 -7.12 -0.12 1.02
CA ARG A 42 -8.16 0.74 0.43
C ARG A 42 -9.06 -0.03 -0.51
N ASP A 43 -8.49 -0.96 -1.26
CA ASP A 43 -9.23 -1.80 -2.21
C ASP A 43 -8.55 -3.17 -2.38
N LEU A 44 -9.37 -4.17 -2.69
CA LEU A 44 -8.96 -5.51 -3.09
C LEU A 44 -9.92 -6.00 -4.16
N SER A 45 -9.36 -6.29 -5.33
CA SER A 45 -10.10 -6.79 -6.49
C SER A 45 -9.60 -8.16 -6.89
N LEU A 46 -10.54 -9.08 -7.15
CA LEU A 46 -10.26 -10.41 -7.68
C LEU A 46 -10.71 -10.48 -9.13
N SER A 47 -9.82 -10.91 -10.02
CA SER A 47 -10.19 -11.16 -11.41
C SER A 47 -10.82 -12.54 -11.57
N SER A 48 -11.36 -12.82 -12.76
CA SER A 48 -11.90 -14.16 -13.08
C SER A 48 -10.86 -15.28 -12.96
N ARG A 49 -9.56 -14.94 -12.96
CA ARG A 49 -8.45 -15.87 -12.79
C ARG A 49 -8.40 -16.46 -11.39
N ALA A 50 -8.84 -15.72 -10.37
CA ALA A 50 -8.89 -16.17 -8.99
C ALA A 50 -9.80 -17.41 -8.81
N PHE A 51 -10.85 -17.56 -9.63
CA PHE A 51 -11.75 -18.72 -9.56
C PHE A 51 -11.12 -20.03 -10.02
N ARG A 52 -9.94 -19.98 -10.63
CA ARG A 52 -9.18 -21.20 -10.98
C ARG A 52 -8.33 -21.72 -9.83
N LEU A 53 -8.17 -20.92 -8.76
CA LEU A 53 -7.40 -21.29 -7.59
C LEU A 53 -8.31 -21.97 -6.57
N THR A 54 -7.75 -22.91 -5.82
CA THR A 54 -8.38 -23.38 -4.60
C THR A 54 -8.43 -22.26 -3.56
N GLY A 55 -9.31 -22.37 -2.57
CA GLY A 55 -9.42 -21.36 -1.51
C GLY A 55 -8.10 -21.14 -0.74
N ALA A 56 -7.32 -22.20 -0.54
CA ALA A 56 -6.01 -22.11 0.12
C ALA A 56 -4.98 -21.37 -0.73
N GLU A 57 -4.92 -21.67 -2.04
CA GLU A 57 -4.02 -20.98 -2.97
C GLU A 57 -4.37 -19.51 -3.11
N LEU A 58 -5.65 -19.19 -3.24
CA LEU A 58 -6.13 -17.81 -3.30
C LEU A 58 -5.82 -17.05 -2.01
N GLY A 59 -6.05 -17.67 -0.85
CA GLY A 59 -5.71 -17.06 0.44
C GLY A 59 -4.22 -16.73 0.55
N ALA A 60 -3.35 -17.67 0.17
CA ALA A 60 -1.91 -17.46 0.16
C ALA A 60 -1.48 -16.37 -0.83
N LEU A 61 -2.11 -16.32 -2.00
CA LEU A 61 -1.87 -15.30 -3.01
C LEU A 61 -2.25 -13.91 -2.49
N VAL A 62 -3.45 -13.75 -1.93
CA VAL A 62 -3.93 -12.47 -1.38
C VAL A 62 -2.99 -11.95 -0.30
N VAL A 63 -2.61 -12.79 0.67
CA VAL A 63 -1.71 -12.38 1.77
C VAL A 63 -0.35 -11.95 1.23
N ARG A 64 0.19 -12.69 0.25
CA ARG A 64 1.46 -12.33 -0.39
C ARG A 64 1.36 -10.99 -1.13
N THR A 65 0.33 -10.79 -1.94
CA THR A 65 0.12 -9.54 -2.69
C THR A 65 -0.07 -8.34 -1.75
N ILE A 66 -0.76 -8.51 -0.62
CA ILE A 66 -0.87 -7.46 0.41
C ILE A 66 0.51 -7.12 1.01
N HIS A 67 1.33 -8.13 1.32
CA HIS A 67 2.66 -7.90 1.89
C HIS A 67 3.59 -7.18 0.91
N GLU A 68 3.54 -7.55 -0.37
CA GLU A 68 4.27 -6.88 -1.44
C GLU A 68 3.80 -5.42 -1.60
N ALA A 69 2.48 -5.18 -1.65
CA ALA A 69 1.92 -3.84 -1.71
C ALA A 69 2.33 -2.96 -0.50
N ASN A 70 2.35 -3.55 0.70
CA ASN A 70 2.80 -2.87 1.92
C ASN A 70 4.29 -2.52 1.90
N THR A 71 5.11 -3.37 1.28
CA THR A 71 6.54 -3.10 1.09
C THR A 71 6.73 -1.93 0.12
N LEU A 72 5.98 -1.94 -0.99
CA LEU A 72 6.02 -0.88 -2.00
C LEU A 72 5.54 0.47 -1.44
N VAL A 73 4.43 0.50 -0.70
CA VAL A 73 3.93 1.77 -0.13
C VAL A 73 4.88 2.34 0.92
N THR A 74 5.58 1.48 1.67
CA THR A 74 6.61 1.94 2.63
C THR A 74 7.78 2.60 1.92
N ALA A 75 8.24 2.01 0.81
CA ALA A 75 9.29 2.59 -0.03
C ALA A 75 8.85 3.92 -0.65
N GLU A 76 7.62 3.99 -1.15
CA GLU A 76 7.05 5.21 -1.75
C GLU A 76 6.92 6.34 -0.73
N VAL A 77 6.44 6.06 0.48
CA VAL A 77 6.40 7.04 1.56
C VAL A 77 7.79 7.56 1.88
N ALA A 78 8.77 6.67 2.04
CA ALA A 78 10.14 7.06 2.34
C ALA A 78 10.75 7.95 1.24
N ALA A 79 10.44 7.69 -0.03
CA ALA A 79 10.90 8.49 -1.16
C ALA A 79 10.28 9.90 -1.20
N ARG A 80 9.06 10.06 -0.68
CA ARG A 80 8.30 11.34 -0.68
C ARG A 80 8.46 12.17 0.59
N MET A 81 9.16 11.67 1.61
CA MET A 81 9.35 12.39 2.87
C MET A 81 10.15 13.69 2.68
N PRO A 82 9.69 14.82 3.24
CA PRO A 82 10.43 16.08 3.19
C PRO A 82 11.73 15.98 4.03
N ARG A 83 12.86 16.42 3.44
CA ARG A 83 14.19 16.43 4.07
C ARG A 83 14.33 17.55 5.09
#